data_AF-T1I362-F1
#
_entry.id   AF-T1I362-F1
#
_cell.length_a   1.000
_cell.length_b   1.000
_cell.length_c   1.000
_cell.angle_alpha   90.00
_cell.angle_beta   90.00
_cell.angle_gamma   90.00
#
_symmetry.space_group_name_H-M   'P 1'
#
loop_
_entity.id
_entity.type
_entity.pdbx_description
1 polymer ?
#
loop_
_entity_poly.entity_id
_entity_poly.type
_entity_poly.pdbx_seq_one_letter_code
_entity_poly.pdbx_strand_id
1 'polypeptide(L)'
;NTVGEKRKVQLVFTLFSLYYNGNKANNIKKIVQTIELAPNEKKQFQANITSEDYVDKLVEFSLMKLYLIATVDETKQTFVGEEDYQVIKPTLTIQ
;
A
#
# COMPACT_ATOMS: atom_id res chain seq x y z
N ASN A 1 9.40 -1.22 -17.02
CA ASN A 1 10.25 -2.24 -17.62
C ASN A 1 11.21 -1.53 -18.56
N THR A 2 12.51 -1.49 -18.27
CA THR A 2 13.50 -0.77 -19.11
C THR A 2 14.34 -1.72 -19.97
N VAL A 3 14.02 -3.02 -19.96
CA VAL A 3 14.75 -4.05 -20.71
C VAL A 3 13.93 -4.55 -21.90
N GLY A 4 14.62 -5.28 -22.79
CA GLY A 4 14.07 -5.77 -24.06
C GLY A 4 13.11 -6.96 -23.94
N GLU A 5 13.04 -7.62 -22.78
CA GLU A 5 12.15 -8.75 -22.54
C GLU A 5 10.87 -8.33 -21.83
N LYS A 6 9.79 -9.08 -22.07
CA LYS A 6 8.56 -8.98 -21.27
C LYS A 6 8.84 -9.39 -19.83
N ARG A 7 8.16 -8.74 -18.87
CA ARG A 7 8.26 -9.05 -17.44
C ARG A 7 6.89 -9.22 -16.84
N LYS A 8 6.73 -10.22 -15.98
CA LYS A 8 5.55 -10.40 -15.15
C LYS A 8 5.89 -10.01 -13.72
N VAL A 9 5.11 -9.11 -13.14
CA VAL A 9 5.35 -8.56 -11.80
C VAL A 9 4.17 -8.89 -10.89
N GLN A 10 4.45 -9.61 -9.81
CA GLN A 10 3.51 -9.83 -8.72
C GLN A 10 3.58 -8.65 -7.75
N LEU A 11 2.45 -7.97 -7.55
CA LEU A 11 2.31 -6.81 -6.69
C LEU A 11 1.41 -7.16 -5.51
N VAL A 12 1.89 -6.89 -4.31
CA VAL A 12 1.15 -7.02 -3.05
C VAL A 12 1.16 -5.67 -2.36
N PHE A 13 0.00 -5.02 -2.32
CA PHE A 13 -0.25 -3.79 -1.60
C PHE A 13 -1.00 -4.13 -0.31
N THR A 14 -0.49 -3.70 0.84
CA THR A 14 -1.15 -3.88 2.14
C THR A 14 -1.14 -2.57 2.91
N LEU A 15 -2.33 -2.03 3.18
CA LEU A 15 -2.53 -0.90 4.08
C LEU A 15 -3.11 -1.40 5.40
N PHE A 16 -2.55 -0.97 6.51
CA PHE A 16 -3.00 -1.34 7.85
C PHE A 16 -2.83 -0.19 8.84
N SER A 17 -3.63 -0.18 9.89
CA SER A 17 -3.44 0.74 11.01
C SER A 17 -2.31 0.25 11.92
N LEU A 18 -1.61 1.18 12.56
CA LEU A 18 -0.55 0.88 13.53
C LEU A 18 -0.80 1.63 14.83
N TYR A 19 -0.40 1.00 15.94
CA TYR A 19 -0.22 1.68 17.20
C TYR A 19 1.05 2.54 17.15
N TYR A 20 1.12 3.57 18.00
CA TYR A 20 2.27 4.48 18.06
C TYR A 20 3.62 3.79 18.39
N ASN A 21 3.57 2.62 19.01
CA ASN A 21 4.74 1.80 19.31
C ASN A 21 5.23 0.95 18.11
N GLY A 22 4.62 1.12 16.94
CA GLY A 22 4.95 0.39 15.71
C GLY A 22 4.24 -0.95 15.56
N ASN A 23 3.46 -1.39 16.56
CA ASN A 23 2.71 -2.63 16.45
C ASN A 23 1.59 -2.49 15.41
N LYS A 24 1.51 -3.46 14.50
CA LYS A 24 0.41 -3.57 13.55
C LYS A 24 -0.91 -3.84 14.28
N ALA A 25 -1.95 -3.10 13.91
CA ALA A 25 -3.31 -3.29 14.39
C ALA A 25 -4.17 -3.97 13.31
N ASN A 26 -5.07 -3.23 12.66
CA ASN A 26 -6.07 -3.79 11.75
C ASN A 26 -5.63 -3.67 10.30
N ASN A 27 -5.85 -4.72 9.49
CA ASN A 27 -5.69 -4.62 8.04
C ASN A 27 -6.83 -3.77 7.46
N ILE A 28 -6.48 -2.68 6.78
CA ILE A 28 -7.43 -1.78 6.14
C ILE A 28 -7.80 -2.30 4.76
N LYS A 29 -6.78 -2.51 3.92
CA LYS A 29 -6.94 -2.97 2.54
C LYS A 29 -5.76 -3.80 2.10
N LYS A 30 -6.04 -4.90 1.39
CA LYS A 30 -5.01 -5.72 0.75
C LYS A 30 -5.38 -5.94 -0.71
N ILE A 31 -4.45 -5.66 -1.62
CA ILE A 31 -4.61 -5.88 -3.05
C ILE A 31 -3.45 -6.76 -3.51
N VAL A 32 -3.77 -7.87 -4.15
CA VAL A 32 -2.81 -8.75 -4.80
C VAL A 32 -3.13 -8.73 -6.28
N GLN A 33 -2.16 -8.33 -7.09
CA GLN A 33 -2.33 -8.23 -8.52
C GLN A 33 -1.07 -8.74 -9.23
N THR A 34 -1.26 -9.30 -10.41
CA THR A 34 -0.15 -9.59 -11.32
C THR A 34 -0.25 -8.70 -12.55
N ILE A 35 0.85 -8.06 -12.90
CA ILE A 35 0.93 -7.10 -13.99
C ILE A 35 1.95 -7.61 -14.99
N GLU A 36 1.54 -7.73 -16.25
CA GLU A 36 2.46 -7.97 -17.36
C GLU A 36 2.94 -6.63 -17.92
N LEU A 37 4.24 -6.51 -18.14
CA LEU A 37 4.90 -5.35 -18.71
C LEU A 37 5.61 -5.75 -20.00
N ALA A 38 5.21 -5.14 -21.11
CA ALA A 38 5.93 -5.22 -22.36
C ALA A 38 7.33 -4.56 -22.24
N PRO A 39 8.26 -4.85 -23.18
CA PRO A 39 9.56 -4.18 -23.22
C PRO A 39 9.40 -2.66 -23.24
N ASN A 40 10.23 -1.95 -22.46
CA ASN A 40 10.18 -0.48 -22.35
C ASN A 40 8.85 0.12 -21.83
N GLU A 41 7.91 -0.71 -21.36
CA GLU A 41 6.60 -0.26 -20.87
C GLU A 41 6.65 0.20 -19.41
N LYS A 42 5.87 1.23 -19.10
CA LYS A 42 5.57 1.67 -17.73
C LYS A 42 4.05 1.60 -17.49
N LYS A 43 3.65 0.92 -16.43
CA LYS A 43 2.26 0.93 -15.93
C LYS A 43 2.21 1.58 -14.56
N GLN A 44 1.09 2.22 -14.26
CA GLN A 44 0.81 2.80 -12.95
C GLN A 44 -0.27 1.96 -12.26
N PHE A 45 -0.03 1.62 -11.00
CA PHE A 45 -1.01 1.03 -10.12
C PHE A 45 -1.62 2.13 -9.24
N GLN A 46 -2.94 2.15 -9.12
CA GLN A 46 -3.66 3.09 -8.28
C GLN A 46 -4.67 2.32 -7.42
N ALA A 47 -4.59 2.52 -6.10
CA ALA A 47 -5.56 2.00 -5.14
C ALA A 47 -6.36 3.17 -4.58
N ASN A 48 -7.68 3.14 -4.74
CA ASN A 48 -8.56 4.11 -4.10
C ASN A 48 -8.89 3.65 -2.67
N ILE A 49 -8.71 4.54 -1.69
CA ILE A 49 -9.00 4.29 -0.27
C ILE A 49 -10.06 5.28 0.18
N THR A 50 -11.22 4.80 0.62
CA THR A 50 -12.33 5.65 1.08
C THR A 50 -12.48 5.61 2.60
N SER A 51 -13.26 6.52 3.18
CA SER A 51 -13.51 6.57 4.64
C SER A 51 -14.03 5.24 5.19
N GLU A 52 -14.89 4.58 4.43
CA GLU A 52 -15.50 3.29 4.80
C GLU A 52 -14.46 2.17 4.85
N ASP A 53 -13.33 2.31 4.15
CA ASP A 53 -12.26 1.31 4.21
C ASP A 53 -11.56 1.31 5.58
N TYR A 54 -11.47 2.44 6.28
CA TYR A 54 -10.58 2.61 7.43
C TYR A 54 -11.22 3.13 8.72
N VAL A 55 -12.36 3.82 8.69
CA VAL A 55 -12.90 4.55 9.87
C VAL A 55 -13.05 3.66 11.10
N ASP A 56 -13.51 2.42 10.92
CA ASP A 56 -13.75 1.44 11.97
C ASP A 56 -12.49 0.63 12.36
N LYS A 57 -11.40 0.78 11.60
CA LYS A 57 -10.15 0.04 11.74
C LYS A 57 -9.00 0.88 12.27
N LEU A 58 -9.16 2.20 12.32
CA LEU A 58 -8.18 3.11 12.93
C LEU A 58 -8.05 2.81 14.43
N VAL A 59 -6.83 2.92 14.93
CA VAL A 59 -6.51 2.83 16.37
C VAL A 59 -6.07 4.20 16.89
N GLU A 60 -5.52 4.27 18.11
CA GLU A 60 -5.02 5.50 18.70
C GLU A 60 -4.07 6.24 17.76
N PHE A 61 -4.15 7.58 17.76
CA PHE A 61 -3.39 8.47 16.87
C PHE A 61 -3.68 8.34 15.36
N SER A 62 -4.54 7.40 14.94
CA SER A 62 -5.00 7.23 13.56
C SER A 62 -3.85 7.12 12.55
N LEU A 63 -2.83 6.37 12.95
CA LEU A 63 -1.68 6.05 12.12
C LEU A 63 -1.98 4.86 11.20
N MET A 64 -1.50 4.93 9.97
CA MET A 64 -1.58 3.87 8.97
C MET A 64 -0.21 3.69 8.30
N LYS A 65 0.14 2.45 7.95
CA LYS A 65 1.32 2.14 7.16
C LYS A 65 0.92 1.35 5.92
N LEU A 66 1.44 1.79 4.79
CA LEU A 66 1.42 1.08 3.53
C LEU A 66 2.70 0.24 3.41
N TYR A 67 2.52 -1.03 3.08
CA TYR A 67 3.59 -1.94 2.68
C TYR A 67 3.31 -2.44 1.26
N LEU A 68 4.23 -2.16 0.34
CA LEU A 68 4.16 -2.56 -1.07
C LEU A 68 5.31 -3.51 -1.39
N ILE A 69 4.99 -4.70 -1.87
CA ILE A 69 5.97 -5.64 -2.43
C ILE A 69 5.69 -5.79 -3.91
N ALA A 70 6.74 -5.71 -4.74
CA ALA A 70 6.68 -6.01 -6.16
C ALA A 70 7.80 -6.99 -6.53
N THR A 71 7.43 -8.20 -6.93
CA THR A 71 8.38 -9.26 -7.31
C THR A 71 8.28 -9.55 -8.81
N VAL A 72 9.41 -9.49 -9.52
CA VAL A 72 9.51 -9.89 -10.93
C VAL A 72 9.61 -11.41 -11.01
N ASP A 73 8.70 -12.06 -11.72
CA ASP A 73 8.60 -13.51 -11.76
C ASP A 73 9.81 -14.16 -12.43
N GLU A 74 10.39 -13.54 -13.46
CA GLU A 74 11.49 -14.12 -14.23
C GLU A 74 12.84 -14.00 -13.51
N THR A 75 13.12 -12.83 -12.90
CA THR A 75 14.41 -12.56 -12.25
C THR A 75 14.40 -12.81 -10.75
N LYS A 76 13.21 -13.01 -10.16
CA LYS A 76 12.97 -13.11 -8.71
C LYS A 76 13.40 -11.88 -7.92
N GLN A 77 13.73 -10.78 -8.60
CA GLN A 77 14.05 -9.52 -7.97
C GLN A 77 12.80 -8.95 -7.32
N THR A 78 12.96 -8.46 -6.10
CA THR A 78 11.85 -7.91 -5.30
C THR A 78 12.17 -6.49 -4.89
N PHE A 79 11.22 -5.60 -5.16
CA PHE A 79 11.18 -4.26 -4.61
C PHE A 79 10.22 -4.25 -3.41
N VAL A 80 10.61 -3.53 -2.36
CA VAL A 80 9.78 -3.28 -1.19
C VAL A 80 9.73 -1.78 -0.96
N GLY A 81 8.54 -1.23 -0.81
CA GLY A 81 8.29 0.16 -0.44
C GLY A 81 7.41 0.24 0.80
N GLU A 82 7.71 1.18 1.67
CA GLU A 82 6.90 1.51 2.85
C GLU A 82 6.57 2.98 2.85
N GLU A 83 5.34 3.33 3.25
CA GLU A 83 4.92 4.73 3.43
C GLU A 83 4.02 4.84 4.66
N ASP A 84 4.23 5.88 5.46
CA ASP A 84 3.47 6.15 6.68
C ASP A 84 2.48 7.30 6.48
N TYR A 85 1.28 7.14 7.04
CA TYR A 85 0.19 8.10 6.95
C TYR A 85 -0.45 8.34 8.31
N GLN A 86 -0.96 9.55 8.53
CA GLN A 86 -1.80 9.87 9.68
C GLN A 86 -3.09 10.53 9.19
N VAL A 87 -4.24 10.03 9.65
CA VAL A 87 -5.52 10.68 9.38
C VAL A 87 -5.65 11.91 10.26
N ILE A 88 -5.76 13.08 9.63
CA ILE A 88 -6.00 14.35 10.33
C ILE A 88 -7.48 14.40 10.76
N LYS A 89 -7.71 14.41 12.08
CA LYS A 89 -9.04 14.55 12.65
C LYS A 89 -9.45 16.03 12.66
N PRO A 90 -10.72 16.35 12.43
CA PRO A 90 -11.20 17.72 12.57
C PRO A 90 -11.08 18.17 14.03
N THR A 91 -10.72 19.44 14.23
CA THR A 91 -10.71 20.07 15.56
C THR A 91 -12.14 20.31 16.03
N LEU A 92 -12.46 19.91 17.26
CA LEU A 92 -13.73 20.23 17.92
C LEU A 92 -13.55 21.50 18.76
N THR A 93 -14.37 22.51 18.49
CA THR A 93 -14.47 23.71 19.34
C THR A 93 -15.64 23.51 20.31
N ILE A 94 -15.34 23.46 21.61
CA ILE A 94 -16.36 23.34 22.67
C ILE A 94 -16.64 24.75 23.21
N GLN A 95 -17.93 25.07 23.41
CA GLN A 95 -18.40 26.32 24.03
C GLN A 95 -18.93 26.05 25.43
#